data_AF-A0A7J5DN77-F1
#
_entry.id   AF-A0A7J5DN77-F1
#
_cell.length_a   1.000
_cell.length_b   1.000
_cell.length_c   1.000
_cell.angle_alpha   90.00
_cell.angle_beta   90.00
_cell.angle_gamma   90.00
#
_symmetry.space_group_name_H-M   'P 1'
#
loop_
_entity.id
_entity.type
_entity.pdbx_description
1 polymer ?
#
loop_
_entity_poly.entity_id
_entity_poly.type
_entity_poly.pdbx_seq_one_letter_code
_entity_poly.pdbx_strand_id
1 'polypeptide(L)' 'MCGVRSDGRRHGTILVRVRADALRRLGLHPDQPTSGPADPLPPKWWGPWARRAALPPGPNRA' A
#
# COMPACT_ATOMS: atom_id res chain seq x y z
N MET A 1 11.65 3.74 -7.62
CA MET A 1 12.78 2.89 -8.02
C MET A 1 12.39 2.13 -9.28
N CYS A 2 13.18 2.21 -10.36
CA CYS A 2 12.89 1.58 -11.64
C CYS A 2 14.11 0.76 -12.10
N GLY A 3 13.91 -0.45 -12.60
CA GLY A 3 14.99 -1.32 -13.06
C GLY A 3 14.49 -2.69 -13.55
N VAL A 4 15.33 -3.42 -14.27
CA VAL A 4 15.06 -4.80 -14.66
C VAL A 4 15.36 -5.72 -13.46
N ARG A 5 14.41 -6.57 -13.08
CA ARG A 5 14.60 -7.54 -11.97
C ARG A 5 15.08 -8.88 -12.51
N SER A 6 15.41 -9.79 -11.60
CA SER A 6 15.89 -11.15 -11.91
C SER A 6 14.91 -11.99 -12.74
N ASP A 7 13.65 -11.57 -12.86
CA ASP A 7 12.65 -12.16 -13.76
C ASP A 7 12.75 -11.66 -15.21
N GLY A 8 13.76 -10.84 -15.53
CA GLY A 8 13.98 -10.25 -16.85
C GLY A 8 12.98 -9.14 -17.22
N ARG A 9 12.04 -8.81 -16.34
CA ARG A 9 11.01 -7.79 -16.60
C ARG A 9 11.45 -6.45 -16.04
N ARG A 10 10.99 -5.35 -16.66
CA ARG A 10 11.12 -4.01 -16.08
C ARG A 10 10.11 -3.83 -14.96
N HIS A 11 10.60 -3.49 -13.77
CA HIS A 11 9.79 -3.13 -12.63
C HIS A 11 10.03 -1.66 -12.28
N GLY A 12 8.95 -0.94 -11.99
CA GLY A 12 8.98 0.44 -11.53
C GLY A 12 8.08 0.61 -10.33
N THR A 13 8.52 1.39 -9.35
CA THR A 13 7.69 1.87 -8.24
C THR A 13 7.84 3.37 -8.14
N ILE A 14 6.71 4.07 -8.10
CA ILE A 14 6.64 5.50 -7.82
C ILE A 14 6.09 5.71 -6.42
N LEU A 15 6.63 6.71 -5.71
CA LEU A 15 6.09 7.15 -4.42
C LEU A 15 5.26 8.40 -4.68
N VAL A 16 4.01 8.40 -4.23
CA VAL A 16 3.13 9.56 -4.30
C VAL A 16 2.88 10.06 -2.90
N ARG A 17 3.12 11.36 -2.66
CA ARG A 17 2.79 12.03 -1.39
C ARG A 17 1.52 12.84 -1.58
N VAL A 18 0.54 12.59 -0.72
CA VAL A 18 -0.73 13.30 -0.68
C VAL A 18 -0.97 13.81 0.73
N ARG A 19 -1.69 14.94 0.86
CA ARG A 19 -2.14 15.41 2.17
C ARG A 19 -3.15 14.43 2.73
N ALA A 20 -3.00 14.04 3.99
CA ALA A 20 -3.88 13.07 4.64
C ALA A 20 -5.36 13.51 4.56
N ASP A 21 -5.64 14.80 4.75
CA ASP A 21 -7.00 15.35 4.69
C ASP A 21 -7.69 15.13 3.34
N ALA A 22 -6.93 15.09 2.23
CA ALA A 22 -7.49 14.83 0.91
C ALA A 22 -8.04 13.39 0.80
N LEU A 23 -7.53 12.46 1.62
CA LEU A 23 -7.96 11.06 1.66
C LEU A 23 -9.20 10.82 2.53
N ARG A 24 -9.59 11.80 3.38
CA ARG A 24 -10.69 11.65 4.33
C ARG A 24 -12.04 11.35 3.67
N ARG A 25 -12.32 11.98 2.52
CA ARG A 25 -13.56 11.75 1.76
C ARG A 25 -13.62 10.36 1.12
N LEU A 26 -12.48 9.71 0.95
CA LEU A 26 -12.36 8.36 0.39
C LEU A 26 -12.35 7.28 1.48
N GLY A 27 -12.40 7.66 2.77
CA GLY A 27 -12.25 6.70 3.86
C GLY A 27 -10.83 6.17 4.05
N LEU A 28 -9.83 6.78 3.38
CA LEU A 28 -8.42 6.35 3.35
C LEU A 28 -7.52 7.20 4.25
N HIS A 29 -8.11 7.98 5.18
CA HIS A 29 -7.32 8.76 6.12
C HIS A 29 -6.77 7.84 7.23
N PRO A 30 -5.50 7.96 7.64
CA PRO A 30 -4.89 7.09 8.66
C PRO A 30 -5.72 6.96 9.96
N ASP A 31 -6.28 8.07 10.45
CA ASP A 31 -7.16 8.07 11.63
C ASP A 31 -8.61 7.61 11.40
N GLN A 32 -9.00 7.22 10.18
CA GLN A 32 -10.33 6.67 9.91
C GLN A 32 -10.33 5.15 10.12
N PRO A 33 -11.37 4.60 10.76
CA PRO A 33 -11.51 3.16 10.96
C PRO A 33 -11.51 2.36 9.64
N THR A 34 -12.03 2.95 8.57
CA THR A 34 -12.08 2.34 7.23
C THR A 34 -10.74 2.31 6.50
N SER A 35 -9.72 3.01 7.00
CA SER A 35 -8.41 3.09 6.36
C SER A 35 -7.48 1.93 6.74
N GLY A 36 -7.90 1.07 7.67
CA GLY A 36 -7.15 -0.12 8.04
C GLY A 36 -7.11 -1.16 6.90
N PRO A 37 -6.13 -2.08 6.94
CA PRO A 37 -6.16 -3.29 6.13
C PRO A 37 -7.54 -3.96 6.22
N ALA A 38 -8.16 -4.25 5.08
CA ALA A 38 -9.39 -5.03 5.07
C ALA A 38 -9.10 -6.44 5.62
N ASP A 39 -9.89 -6.85 6.63
CA ASP A 39 -9.98 -8.23 7.09
C ASP A 39 -11.32 -8.81 6.57
N PRO A 40 -11.33 -9.96 5.87
CA PRO A 40 -10.19 -10.80 5.49
C PRO A 40 -9.24 -10.14 4.49
N LEU A 41 -7.96 -10.47 4.64
CA LEU A 41 -6.90 -10.09 3.69
C LEU A 41 -7.37 -10.34 2.24
N PRO A 42 -7.05 -9.41 1.31
CA PRO A 42 -7.52 -9.51 -0.07
C PRO A 42 -7.13 -10.85 -0.70
N PRO A 43 -8.03 -11.46 -1.49
CA PRO A 43 -7.88 -12.81 -1.99
C PRO A 43 -6.63 -12.97 -2.86
N LYS A 44 -6.07 -14.18 -2.90
CA LYS A 44 -4.75 -14.42 -3.50
C LYS A 44 -4.62 -13.94 -4.96
N TRP A 45 -5.73 -13.98 -5.71
CA TRP A 45 -5.82 -13.57 -7.11
C TRP A 45 -5.69 -12.06 -7.35
N TRP A 46 -5.88 -11.21 -6.32
CA TRP A 46 -5.52 -9.78 -6.42
C TRP A 46 -4.02 -9.57 -6.58
N GLY A 47 -3.21 -10.57 -6.26
CA GLY A 47 -1.76 -10.52 -6.43
C GLY A 47 -1.01 -10.01 -5.19
N PRO A 48 0.34 -10.02 -5.22
CA PRO A 48 1.17 -9.81 -4.02
C PRO A 48 1.14 -8.38 -3.46
N TRP A 49 0.76 -7.39 -4.27
CA TRP A 49 0.75 -5.97 -3.87
C TRP A 49 -0.34 -5.68 -2.83
N ALA A 50 -1.51 -6.29 -2.97
CA ALA A 50 -2.64 -6.12 -2.06
C ALA A 50 -2.32 -6.65 -0.65
N ARG A 51 -1.53 -7.72 -0.54
CA ARG A 51 -1.06 -8.26 0.75
C ARG A 51 -0.01 -7.37 1.43
N ARG A 52 0.83 -6.66 0.66
CA ARG A 52 1.84 -5.74 1.23
C ARG A 52 1.21 -4.50 1.83
N ALA A 53 0.15 -3.98 1.20
CA ALA A 53 -0.62 -2.86 1.75
C ALA A 53 -1.39 -3.25 3.02
N ALA A 54 -1.69 -4.54 3.18
CA ALA A 54 -2.42 -5.05 4.33
C ALA A 54 -1.54 -5.49 5.51
N LEU A 55 -0.21 -5.49 5.35
CA LEU A 55 0.71 -5.65 6.47
C LEU A 55 0.78 -4.32 7.23
N PRO A 56 0.73 -4.33 8.58
CA PRO A 56 0.91 -3.11 9.35
C PRO A 56 2.24 -2.44 8.99
N PRO A 57 2.31 -1.10 8.97
CA PRO A 57 3.57 -0.41 8.72
C PRO A 57 4.61 -0.88 9.75
N GLY A 58 5.83 -1.17 9.28
CA GLY A 58 6.94 -1.50 10.17
C GLY A 58 7.19 -0.37 11.19
N PRO A 59 7.80 -0.67 12.35
CA PRO A 59 8.02 0.32 13.39
C PRO A 59 8.76 1.54 12.82
N ASN A 60 8.19 2.71 13.04
CA ASN A 60 8.76 3.98 12.62
C ASN A 60 10.06 4.19 13.40
N ARG A 61 11.22 4.05 12.76
CA ARG A 61 12.49 4.46 13.36
C ARG A 61 12.55 5.98 13.33
N ALA A 62 12.53 6.57 14.52
CA ALA A 62 12.76 8.00 14.77
C ALA A 62 14.17 8.42 14.34
#